data_AF-X0U549-F1
#
_entry.id   AF-X0U549-F1
#
_cell.length_a   1.000
_cell.length_b   1.000
_cell.length_c   1.000
_cell.angle_alpha   90.00
_cell.angle_beta   90.00
_cell.angle_gamma   90.00
#
_symmetry.space_group_name_H-M   'P 1'
#
loop_
_entity.id
_entity.type
_entity.pdbx_description
1 polymer ?
#
loop_
_entity_poly.entity_id
_entity_poly.type
_entity_poly.pdbx_seq_one_letter_code
_entity_poly.pdbx_strand_id
1 'polypeptide(L)'
;IDIECKFTLVKFNNRINQVINNLDLKEVKPLTVEDYRPDRTTALYDALGETISQLSDQKNVLMVIVTDGHENASQEYNHQEVTEMLDEKQKKNNWSYVYLCNDLKTSSQGESLGLTNSGFASNCIQPQSCFKSYLCKDVNMAIKNYRTKGISVQSQLNSV
;
A
#
# COMPACT_ATOMS: atom_id res chain seq x y z
N ILE A 1 -22.10 7.01 -11.44
CA ILE A 1 -22.21 5.85 -10.52
C ILE A 1 -21.37 6.20 -9.32
N ASP A 2 -21.99 6.40 -8.17
CA ASP A 2 -21.27 6.62 -6.91
C ASP A 2 -20.81 5.24 -6.44
N ILE A 3 -19.56 4.89 -6.75
CA ILE A 3 -19.01 3.58 -6.40
C ILE A 3 -18.67 3.64 -4.92
N GLU A 4 -19.32 2.81 -4.11
CA GLU A 4 -19.00 2.65 -2.69
C GLU A 4 -17.52 2.27 -2.57
N CYS A 5 -16.72 3.15 -1.97
CA CYS A 5 -15.30 2.93 -1.75
C CYS A 5 -15.06 2.88 -0.27
N LYS A 6 -14.52 1.76 0.20
CA LYS A 6 -14.11 1.60 1.59
C LYS A 6 -12.63 1.93 1.74
N PHE A 7 -12.25 2.36 2.93
CA PHE A 7 -10.90 2.75 3.27
C PHE A 7 -10.46 2.06 4.55
N THR A 8 -9.24 1.53 4.52
CA THR A 8 -8.56 0.94 5.67
C THR A 8 -7.21 1.64 5.81
N LEU A 9 -6.88 2.06 7.03
CA LEU A 9 -5.59 2.63 7.38
C LEU A 9 -4.94 1.79 8.46
N VAL A 10 -3.78 1.23 8.12
CA VAL A 10 -2.92 0.49 9.03
C VAL A 10 -1.64 1.30 9.20
N LYS A 11 -1.29 1.59 10.44
CA LYS A 11 0.02 2.14 10.82
C LYS A 11 0.85 1.02 11.40
N PHE A 12 2.15 1.05 11.17
CA PHE A 12 3.03 0.04 11.74
C PHE A 12 4.40 0.58 12.12
N ASN A 13 5.00 -0.08 13.09
CA ASN A 13 6.42 -0.01 13.44
C ASN A 13 6.88 -1.42 13.85
N ASN A 14 7.28 -1.68 15.11
CA ASN A 14 7.29 -3.04 15.69
C ASN A 14 5.90 -3.51 16.17
N ARG A 15 4.87 -2.68 16.04
CA ARG A 15 3.48 -3.02 16.35
C ARG A 15 2.61 -2.66 15.17
N ILE A 16 1.59 -3.47 14.94
CA ILE A 16 0.55 -3.17 13.96
C ILE A 16 -0.58 -2.44 14.68
N ASN A 17 -0.95 -1.27 14.16
CA ASN A 17 -2.02 -0.45 14.70
C ASN A 17 -3.00 -0.10 13.59
N GLN A 18 -4.15 -0.78 13.60
CA GLN A 18 -5.24 -0.48 12.69
C GLN A 18 -6.03 0.72 13.19
N VAL A 19 -5.94 1.83 12.45
CA VAL A 19 -6.58 3.10 12.82
C VAL A 19 -7.97 3.21 12.23
N ILE A 20 -8.13 2.74 10.98
CA ILE A 20 -9.41 2.76 10.27
C ILE A 20 -9.59 1.40 9.62
N ASN A 21 -10.77 0.80 9.78
CA ASN A 21 -11.09 -0.49 9.19
C ASN A 21 -12.34 -0.39 8.32
N ASN A 22 -12.18 -0.58 7.01
CA ASN A 22 -13.25 -0.77 6.04
C ASN A 22 -14.39 0.27 6.14
N LEU A 23 -14.03 1.52 6.42
CA LEU A 23 -14.94 2.64 6.61
C LEU A 23 -15.32 3.24 5.26
N ASP A 24 -16.54 3.74 5.09
CA ASP A 24 -16.88 4.51 3.88
C ASP A 24 -15.91 5.69 3.75
N LEU A 25 -15.29 5.83 2.57
CA LEU A 25 -14.34 6.90 2.29
C LEU A 25 -14.91 8.31 2.60
N LYS A 26 -16.24 8.49 2.51
CA LYS A 26 -16.93 9.75 2.85
C LYS A 26 -16.90 10.07 4.34
N GLU A 27 -16.75 9.05 5.19
CA GLU A 27 -16.73 9.17 6.66
C GLU A 27 -15.30 9.25 7.20
N VAL A 28 -14.30 9.00 6.37
CA VAL A 28 -12.88 9.10 6.74
C VAL A 28 -12.51 10.54 7.04
N LYS A 29 -12.07 10.79 8.27
CA LYS A 29 -11.54 12.09 8.68
C LYS A 29 -10.09 12.25 8.21
N PRO A 30 -9.66 13.48 7.85
CA PRO A 30 -8.25 13.74 7.57
C PRO A 30 -7.37 13.39 8.77
N LEU A 31 -6.23 12.77 8.51
CA LEU A 31 -5.20 12.58 9.52
C LEU A 31 -4.59 13.91 9.93
N THR A 32 -4.32 14.04 11.22
CA THR A 32 -3.57 15.15 11.81
C THR A 32 -2.15 14.71 12.18
N VAL A 33 -1.30 15.67 12.53
CA VAL A 33 0.04 15.38 13.05
C VAL A 33 0.00 14.60 14.37
N GLU A 34 -1.10 14.68 15.12
CA GLU A 34 -1.28 13.94 16.37
C GLU A 34 -1.55 12.46 16.10
N ASP A 35 -2.19 12.15 14.97
CA ASP A 35 -2.49 10.80 14.53
C ASP A 35 -1.28 10.07 13.94
N TYR A 36 -0.15 10.76 13.71
CA TYR A 36 1.02 10.21 13.04
C TYR A 36 2.31 10.44 13.83
N ARG A 37 2.82 9.36 14.43
CA ARG A 37 4.08 9.34 15.19
C ARG A 37 4.92 8.16 14.70
N PRO A 38 5.90 8.38 13.79
CA PRO A 38 6.82 7.32 13.38
C PRO A 38 7.72 6.94 14.56
N ASP A 39 8.08 5.67 14.68
CA ASP A 39 8.95 5.18 15.76
C ASP A 39 9.77 3.96 15.30
N ARG A 40 11.07 3.97 15.64
CA ARG A 40 12.07 2.90 15.59
C ARG A 40 12.15 2.02 14.33
N THR A 41 11.31 1.01 14.23
CA THR A 41 11.54 -0.23 13.46
C THR A 41 10.46 -0.46 12.43
N THR A 42 10.69 -1.42 11.54
CA THR A 42 9.80 -1.72 10.42
C THR A 42 9.46 -3.22 10.45
N ALA A 43 8.30 -3.58 11.00
CA ALA A 43 7.69 -4.90 10.87
C ALA A 43 6.75 -4.91 9.64
N LEU A 44 7.35 -4.74 8.46
CA LEU A 44 6.66 -4.70 7.17
C LEU A 44 5.94 -6.02 6.88
N TYR A 45 6.59 -7.16 7.12
CA TYR A 45 6.00 -8.45 6.82
C TYR A 45 4.79 -8.73 7.72
N ASP A 46 4.88 -8.42 9.02
CA ASP A 46 3.72 -8.53 9.92
C ASP A 46 2.59 -7.59 9.48
N ALA A 47 2.92 -6.35 9.11
CA ALA A 47 1.92 -5.38 8.64
C ALA A 47 1.20 -5.87 7.38
N LEU A 48 1.92 -6.45 6.42
CA LEU A 48 1.37 -6.99 5.20
C LEU A 48 0.55 -8.25 5.47
N GLY A 49 1.12 -9.21 6.20
CA GLY A 49 0.48 -10.48 6.51
C GLY A 49 -0.84 -10.29 7.25
N GLU A 50 -0.85 -9.50 8.33
CA GLU A 50 -2.05 -9.21 9.10
C GLU A 50 -3.12 -8.50 8.23
N THR A 51 -2.72 -7.48 7.46
CA THR A 51 -3.66 -6.70 6.64
C THR A 51 -4.27 -7.56 5.53
N ILE A 52 -3.46 -8.38 4.85
CA ILE A 52 -3.95 -9.27 3.78
C ILE A 52 -4.87 -10.34 4.35
N SER A 53 -4.51 -10.92 5.51
CA SER A 53 -5.33 -11.91 6.20
C SER A 53 -6.68 -11.33 6.61
N GLN A 54 -6.69 -10.13 7.19
CA GLN A 54 -7.91 -9.46 7.62
C GLN A 54 -8.86 -9.12 6.46
N LEU A 55 -8.30 -8.70 5.32
CA LEU A 55 -9.08 -8.29 4.16
C LEU A 55 -9.23 -9.43 3.14
N SER A 56 -9.03 -10.69 3.55
CA SER A 56 -8.90 -11.85 2.66
C SER A 56 -10.01 -11.99 1.62
N ASP A 57 -11.23 -11.64 2.01
CA ASP A 57 -12.44 -11.82 1.20
C ASP A 57 -12.72 -10.62 0.28
N GLN A 58 -11.99 -9.52 0.44
CA GLN A 58 -12.15 -8.32 -0.38
C GLN A 58 -11.59 -8.54 -1.79
N LYS A 59 -12.26 -7.94 -2.77
CA LYS A 59 -11.86 -7.96 -4.19
C LYS A 59 -11.70 -6.54 -4.71
N ASN A 60 -10.91 -6.37 -5.76
CA ASN A 60 -10.65 -5.07 -6.39
C ASN A 60 -10.02 -4.07 -5.39
N VAL A 61 -8.99 -4.50 -4.68
CA VAL A 61 -8.30 -3.69 -3.67
C VAL A 61 -7.08 -3.01 -4.30
N LEU A 62 -6.93 -1.72 -4.00
CA LEU A 62 -5.67 -1.00 -4.20
C LEU A 62 -5.00 -0.85 -2.83
N MET A 63 -3.90 -1.55 -2.63
CA MET A 63 -3.09 -1.45 -1.42
C MET A 63 -1.89 -0.54 -1.68
N VAL A 64 -1.80 0.56 -0.93
CA VAL A 64 -0.68 1.50 -0.99
C VAL A 64 0.20 1.27 0.23
N ILE A 65 1.42 0.81 -0.02
CA ILE A 65 2.44 0.53 0.98
C ILE A 65 3.41 1.69 0.97
N VAL A 66 3.60 2.33 2.13
CA VAL A 66 4.50 3.48 2.27
C VAL A 66 5.49 3.17 3.38
N THR A 67 6.77 3.14 3.05
CA THR A 67 7.84 2.92 4.03
C THR A 67 9.14 3.58 3.58
N ASP A 68 9.86 4.21 4.51
CA ASP A 68 11.22 4.70 4.32
C ASP A 68 12.27 3.78 4.95
N GLY A 69 11.83 2.65 5.54
CA GLY A 69 12.67 1.67 6.21
C GLY A 69 12.50 0.26 5.66
N HIS A 70 13.54 -0.54 5.86
CA HIS A 70 13.56 -1.95 5.57
C HIS A 70 12.98 -2.79 6.69
N GLU A 71 12.29 -3.87 6.33
CA GLU A 71 11.98 -4.98 7.24
C GLU A 71 13.15 -5.31 8.19
N ASN A 72 12.89 -5.28 9.50
CA ASN A 72 13.86 -5.61 10.54
C ASN A 72 13.22 -6.04 11.89
N ALA A 73 11.91 -6.20 11.98
CA ALA A 73 11.22 -6.38 13.25
C ALA A 73 10.02 -7.34 13.23
N SER A 74 9.65 -7.87 12.07
CA SER A 74 8.55 -8.84 11.95
C SER A 74 8.86 -10.14 12.69
N GLN A 75 7.83 -10.74 13.29
CA GLN A 75 7.94 -11.97 14.09
C GLN A 75 6.89 -13.03 13.70
N GLU A 76 5.76 -12.63 13.12
CA GLU A 76 4.63 -13.52 12.83
C GLU A 76 4.64 -13.98 11.36
N TYR A 77 5.05 -13.10 10.44
CA TYR A 77 5.10 -13.38 9.02
C TYR A 77 6.52 -13.22 8.47
N ASN A 78 6.90 -14.10 7.55
CA ASN A 78 8.18 -14.03 6.85
C ASN A 78 8.04 -13.61 5.37
N HIS A 79 9.19 -13.37 4.74
CA HIS A 79 9.28 -12.92 3.34
C HIS A 79 8.53 -13.83 2.37
N GLN A 80 8.69 -15.15 2.50
CA GLN A 80 8.09 -16.13 1.60
C GLN A 80 6.56 -16.09 1.74
N GLU A 81 6.06 -16.14 2.97
CA GLU A 81 4.62 -16.12 3.26
C GLU A 81 3.95 -14.87 2.67
N VAL A 82 4.52 -13.70 2.92
CA VAL A 82 3.96 -12.43 2.41
C VAL A 82 4.03 -12.37 0.89
N THR A 83 5.10 -12.86 0.27
CA THR A 83 5.22 -12.92 -1.19
C THR A 83 4.13 -13.79 -1.80
N GLU A 84 3.88 -14.97 -1.23
CA GLU A 84 2.82 -15.89 -1.67
C GLU A 84 1.43 -15.26 -1.48
N MET A 85 1.20 -14.59 -0.35
CA MET A 85 -0.06 -13.89 -0.08
C MET A 85 -0.34 -12.76 -1.08
N LEU A 86 0.66 -11.94 -1.40
CA LEU A 86 0.54 -10.86 -2.38
C LEU A 86 0.19 -11.38 -3.78
N ASP A 87 0.90 -12.43 -4.22
CA ASP A 87 0.68 -13.09 -5.51
C ASP A 87 -0.71 -13.74 -5.59
N GLU A 88 -1.15 -14.41 -4.52
CA GLU A 88 -2.48 -15.01 -4.45
C GLU A 88 -3.58 -13.94 -4.59
N LYS A 89 -3.49 -12.84 -3.81
CA LYS A 89 -4.51 -11.78 -3.85
C LYS A 89 -4.53 -11.04 -5.18
N GLN A 90 -3.39 -10.86 -5.82
CA GLN A 90 -3.33 -10.35 -7.18
C GLN A 90 -4.13 -11.26 -8.11
N LYS A 91 -3.81 -12.57 -8.15
CA LYS A 91 -4.35 -13.52 -9.14
C LYS A 91 -5.82 -13.85 -8.91
N LYS A 92 -6.25 -14.01 -7.65
CA LYS A 92 -7.60 -14.50 -7.31
C LYS A 92 -8.58 -13.39 -6.96
N ASN A 93 -8.11 -12.27 -6.43
CA ASN A 93 -8.95 -11.21 -5.88
C ASN A 93 -8.84 -9.88 -6.63
N ASN A 94 -8.02 -9.80 -7.69
CA ASN A 94 -7.76 -8.57 -8.44
C ASN A 94 -7.22 -7.45 -7.54
N TRP A 95 -6.25 -7.79 -6.69
CA TRP A 95 -5.53 -6.79 -5.91
C TRP A 95 -4.42 -6.16 -6.74
N SER A 96 -4.18 -4.88 -6.46
CA SER A 96 -3.12 -4.09 -7.07
C SER A 96 -2.38 -3.30 -6.00
N TYR A 97 -1.12 -3.00 -6.26
CA TYR A 97 -0.19 -2.49 -5.27
C TYR A 97 0.50 -1.21 -5.76
N VAL A 98 0.77 -0.32 -4.82
CA VAL A 98 1.71 0.79 -4.98
C VAL A 98 2.67 0.70 -3.81
N TYR A 99 3.94 0.46 -4.09
CA TYR A 99 5.01 0.43 -3.10
C TYR A 99 5.81 1.73 -3.20
N LEU A 100 5.61 2.64 -2.24
CA LEU A 100 6.25 3.95 -2.18
C LEU A 100 7.38 3.91 -1.15
N CYS A 101 8.60 4.14 -1.62
CA CYS A 101 9.80 4.08 -0.80
C CYS A 101 10.76 5.25 -1.04
N ASN A 102 11.75 5.42 -0.15
CA ASN A 102 12.65 6.58 -0.17
C ASN A 102 14.04 6.28 -0.76
N ASP A 103 14.42 5.01 -0.91
CA ASP A 103 15.73 4.64 -1.41
C ASP A 103 15.73 3.33 -2.21
N LEU A 104 16.85 3.08 -2.89
CA LEU A 104 17.05 1.91 -3.74
C LEU A 104 16.99 0.60 -2.97
N LYS A 105 17.48 0.56 -1.72
CA LYS A 105 17.49 -0.68 -0.97
C LYS A 105 16.04 -1.09 -0.66
N THR A 106 15.24 -0.13 -0.19
CA THR A 106 13.83 -0.34 0.17
C THR A 106 13.03 -0.71 -1.08
N SER A 107 13.36 -0.11 -2.23
CA SER A 107 12.83 -0.52 -3.54
C SER A 107 13.14 -1.99 -3.83
N SER A 108 14.40 -2.42 -3.68
CA SER A 108 14.80 -3.82 -3.89
C SER A 108 14.08 -4.79 -2.94
N GLN A 109 13.71 -4.36 -1.72
CA GLN A 109 12.83 -5.14 -0.85
C GLN A 109 11.43 -5.30 -1.46
N GLY A 110 10.82 -4.22 -1.98
CA GLY A 110 9.56 -4.31 -2.73
C GLY A 110 9.66 -5.23 -3.96
N GLU A 111 10.74 -5.12 -4.73
CA GLU A 111 11.01 -6.00 -5.88
C GLU A 111 11.11 -7.48 -5.47
N SER A 112 11.78 -7.76 -4.35
CA SER A 112 11.91 -9.12 -3.80
C SER A 112 10.57 -9.71 -3.35
N LEU A 113 9.58 -8.87 -3.05
CA LEU A 113 8.20 -9.27 -2.73
C LEU A 113 7.33 -9.41 -4.00
N GLY A 114 7.91 -9.27 -5.19
CA GLY A 114 7.19 -9.30 -6.47
C GLY A 114 6.50 -7.99 -6.83
N LEU A 115 6.68 -6.92 -6.04
CA LEU A 115 6.10 -5.60 -6.29
C LEU A 115 7.00 -4.81 -7.24
N THR A 116 7.10 -5.28 -8.49
CA THR A 116 7.83 -4.61 -9.58
C THR A 116 6.86 -3.86 -10.49
N ASN A 117 7.36 -2.88 -11.26
CA ASN A 117 6.55 -2.15 -12.23
C ASN A 117 5.94 -3.12 -13.25
N SER A 118 4.62 -3.29 -13.17
CA SER A 118 3.86 -4.30 -13.90
C SER A 118 2.41 -3.85 -14.08
N GLY A 119 1.56 -4.72 -14.62
CA GLY A 119 0.12 -4.43 -14.77
C GLY A 119 -0.65 -4.33 -13.44
N PHE A 120 -0.06 -4.78 -12.33
CA PHE A 120 -0.73 -4.84 -11.02
C PHE A 120 0.06 -4.16 -9.89
N ALA A 121 1.36 -3.86 -10.09
CA ALA A 121 2.18 -3.15 -9.12
C ALA A 121 2.94 -1.96 -9.73
N SER A 122 3.19 -0.96 -8.88
CA SER A 122 4.08 0.18 -9.12
C SER A 122 5.05 0.30 -7.96
N ASN A 123 6.36 0.26 -8.23
CA ASN A 123 7.42 0.45 -7.24
C ASN A 123 8.07 1.81 -7.46
N CYS A 124 7.87 2.71 -6.51
CA CYS A 124 8.10 4.13 -6.69
C CYS A 124 9.09 4.64 -5.64
N ILE A 125 10.27 5.02 -6.09
CA ILE A 125 11.28 5.68 -5.26
C ILE A 125 11.00 7.19 -5.30
N GLN A 126 10.76 7.79 -4.14
CA GLN A 126 10.51 9.22 -3.98
C GLN A 126 11.24 9.73 -2.74
N PRO A 127 11.85 10.92 -2.74
CA PRO A 127 12.30 11.54 -1.50
C PRO A 127 11.16 11.58 -0.46
N GLN A 128 11.45 11.37 0.82
CA GLN A 128 10.43 11.39 1.88
C GLN A 128 9.63 12.70 1.89
N SER A 129 10.29 13.82 1.58
CA SER A 129 9.65 15.14 1.43
C SER A 129 8.60 15.18 0.31
N CYS A 130 8.68 14.28 -0.68
CA CYS A 130 7.78 14.15 -1.81
C CYS A 130 6.66 13.12 -1.62
N PHE A 131 6.68 12.30 -0.55
CA PHE A 131 5.65 11.28 -0.31
C PHE A 131 4.24 11.88 -0.30
N LYS A 132 4.06 13.00 0.41
CA LYS A 132 2.78 13.71 0.47
C LYS A 132 2.32 14.16 -0.91
N SER A 133 3.20 14.78 -1.70
CA SER A 133 2.82 15.23 -3.04
C SER A 133 2.47 14.07 -3.96
N TYR A 134 3.24 12.98 -3.91
CA TYR A 134 3.00 11.79 -4.72
C TYR A 134 1.64 11.15 -4.41
N LEU A 135 1.34 10.94 -3.12
CA LEU A 135 0.05 10.38 -2.70
C LEU A 135 -1.13 11.31 -3.05
N CYS A 136 -1.01 12.60 -2.74
CA CYS A 136 -2.12 13.55 -2.94
C CYS A 136 -2.36 13.91 -4.41
N LYS A 137 -1.34 13.83 -5.27
CA LYS A 137 -1.43 14.21 -6.68
C LYS A 137 -1.45 13.00 -7.59
N ASP A 138 -0.36 12.23 -7.65
CA ASP A 138 -0.17 11.20 -8.66
C ASP A 138 -1.09 10.01 -8.42
N VAL A 139 -1.09 9.46 -7.21
CA VAL A 139 -1.98 8.35 -6.84
C VAL A 139 -3.45 8.77 -6.91
N ASN A 140 -3.79 9.94 -6.36
CA ASN A 140 -5.16 10.46 -6.41
C ASN A 140 -5.66 10.68 -7.85
N MET A 141 -4.82 11.25 -8.72
CA MET A 141 -5.12 11.44 -10.14
C MET A 141 -5.28 10.09 -10.85
N ALA A 142 -4.40 9.13 -10.58
CA ALA A 142 -4.48 7.79 -11.16
C ALA A 142 -5.79 7.08 -10.76
N ILE A 143 -6.17 7.13 -9.48
CA ILE A 143 -7.44 6.59 -8.98
C ILE A 143 -8.64 7.31 -9.62
N LYS A 144 -8.59 8.65 -9.73
CA LYS A 144 -9.66 9.43 -10.38
C LYS A 144 -9.83 9.02 -11.85
N ASN A 145 -8.74 8.88 -12.59
CA ASN A 145 -8.76 8.45 -13.98
C ASN A 145 -9.25 7.00 -14.13
N TYR A 146 -8.88 6.11 -13.21
CA TYR A 146 -9.43 4.76 -13.16
C TYR A 146 -10.95 4.78 -13.00
N ARG A 147 -11.47 5.54 -12.04
CA ARG A 147 -12.91 5.65 -11.78
C ARG A 147 -13.71 6.30 -12.92
N THR A 148 -13.10 7.24 -13.64
CA THR A 148 -13.82 8.04 -14.66
C THR A 148 -13.63 7.53 -16.08
N LYS A 149 -12.51 6.88 -16.38
CA LYS A 149 -12.09 6.48 -17.74
C LYS A 149 -11.71 5.00 -17.85
N GLY A 150 -11.65 4.26 -16.74
CA GLY A 150 -11.24 2.85 -16.72
C GLY A 150 -9.74 2.61 -16.98
N ILE A 151 -8.93 3.67 -17.01
CA ILE A 151 -7.48 3.54 -17.21
C ILE A 151 -6.86 3.00 -15.92
N SER A 152 -6.11 1.89 -15.98
CA SER A 152 -5.54 1.27 -14.79
C SER A 152 -4.63 2.25 -14.02
N VAL A 153 -4.60 2.13 -12.69
CA VAL A 153 -3.75 2.97 -11.83
C VAL A 153 -2.28 2.76 -12.19
N GLN A 154 -1.86 1.50 -12.32
CA GLN A 154 -0.47 1.14 -12.61
C GLN A 154 0.01 1.66 -13.97
N SER A 155 -0.81 1.64 -15.02
CA SER A 155 -0.38 2.17 -16.32
C SER A 155 0.00 3.65 -16.26
N GLN A 156 -0.69 4.43 -15.43
CA GLN A 156 -0.39 5.85 -15.25
C GLN A 156 0.85 6.05 -14.39
N LEU A 157 0.94 5.32 -13.26
CA LEU A 157 2.05 5.48 -12.33
C LEU A 157 3.38 4.93 -12.88
N ASN A 158 3.36 3.88 -13.70
CA ASN A 158 4.56 3.29 -14.31
C ASN A 158 5.03 4.04 -15.56
N SER A 159 4.27 5.03 -16.03
CA SER A 159 4.64 5.89 -17.16
C SER A 159 5.37 7.17 -16.75
N VAL A 160 5.53 7.39 -15.44
CA VAL A 160 6.20 8.54 -14.82
C VAL A 160 7.60 8.11 -14.39
#